data_AF-A0A848NDU2-F1
#
_entry.id   AF-A0A848NDU2-F1
#
_cell.length_a   1.000
_cell.length_b   1.000
_cell.length_c   1.000
_cell.angle_alpha   90.00
_cell.angle_beta   90.00
_cell.angle_gamma   90.00
#
_symmetry.space_group_name_H-M   'P 1'
#
loop_
_entity.id
_entity.type
_entity.pdbx_description
1 polymer ?
#
loop_
_entity_poly.entity_id
_entity_poly.type
_entity_poly.pdbx_seq_one_letter_code
_entity_poly.pdbx_strand_id
1 'polypeptide(L)'
;MKRIVILAAAGLAAVLGATFALGNVVGARDRELLAKDDKGRATMLARSCGKHGRLLLDPVQNEYVCAWTNPDGATVTAEIPQHPYLDQLAQR
;
A
#
# COMPACT_ATOMS: atom_id res chain seq x y z
N MET A 1 45.61 -16.41 21.02
CA MET A 1 45.27 -15.70 19.75
C MET A 1 44.13 -16.37 18.98
N LYS A 2 44.25 -17.64 18.53
CA LYS A 2 43.22 -18.33 17.72
C LYS A 2 41.80 -18.34 18.34
N ARG A 3 41.69 -18.57 19.66
CA ARG A 3 40.39 -18.56 20.38
C ARG A 3 39.74 -17.17 20.46
N ILE A 4 40.54 -16.11 20.55
CA ILE A 4 40.06 -14.72 20.64
C ILE A 4 39.48 -14.30 19.27
N VAL A 5 40.15 -14.67 18.18
CA VAL A 5 39.68 -14.40 16.82
C VAL A 5 38.35 -15.10 16.52
N ILE A 6 38.19 -16.36 16.96
CA ILE A 6 36.94 -17.11 16.78
C ILE A 6 35.78 -16.47 17.56
N LEU A 7 36.01 -16.05 18.80
CA LEU A 7 34.98 -15.37 19.60
C LEU A 7 34.58 -14.01 19.01
N ALA A 8 35.55 -13.25 18.50
CA ALA A 8 35.28 -11.98 17.83
C ALA A 8 34.47 -12.17 16.54
N ALA A 9 34.81 -13.17 15.73
CA ALA A 9 34.07 -13.49 14.50
C ALA A 9 32.64 -13.98 14.79
N ALA A 10 32.46 -14.81 15.82
CA ALA A 10 31.14 -15.26 16.26
C ALA A 10 30.29 -14.09 16.79
N GLY A 11 30.88 -13.18 17.54
CA GLY A 11 30.22 -11.96 18.01
C GLY A 11 29.76 -11.07 16.86
N LEU A 12 30.64 -10.83 15.87
CA LEU A 12 30.29 -10.04 14.69
C LEU A 12 29.16 -10.70 13.87
N ALA A 13 29.24 -12.02 13.65
CA ALA A 13 28.20 -12.76 12.94
C ALA A 13 26.85 -12.69 13.66
N ALA A 14 26.84 -12.77 15.00
CA ALA A 14 25.62 -12.64 15.80
C ALA A 14 25.00 -11.24 15.67
N VAL A 15 25.82 -10.19 15.70
CA VAL A 15 25.34 -8.79 15.52
C VAL A 15 24.76 -8.61 14.12
N LEU A 16 25.46 -9.05 13.07
CA LEU A 16 24.97 -8.95 11.70
C LEU A 16 23.66 -9.74 11.51
N GLY A 17 23.59 -10.97 12.03
CA GLY A 17 22.38 -11.79 12.01
C GLY A 17 21.21 -11.12 12.71
N ALA A 18 21.44 -10.52 13.88
CA ALA A 18 20.41 -9.79 14.63
C ALA A 18 19.92 -8.56 13.87
N THR A 19 20.81 -7.76 13.28
CA THR A 19 20.42 -6.59 12.48
C THR A 19 19.61 -6.97 11.24
N PHE A 20 20.00 -8.04 10.54
CA PHE A 20 19.24 -8.55 9.40
C PHE A 20 17.85 -9.05 9.81
N ALA A 21 17.75 -9.80 10.91
CA ALA A 21 16.47 -10.27 11.43
C ALA A 21 15.54 -9.11 11.80
N LEU A 22 16.05 -8.09 12.50
CA LEU A 22 15.29 -6.88 12.83
C LEU A 22 14.84 -6.13 11.58
N GLY A 23 15.71 -5.98 10.58
CA GLY A 23 15.35 -5.34 9.30
C GLY A 23 14.21 -6.05 8.58
N ASN A 24 14.19 -7.39 8.59
CA ASN A 24 13.09 -8.17 8.01
C ASN A 24 11.77 -7.97 8.76
N VAL A 25 11.82 -7.89 10.10
CA VAL A 25 10.62 -7.64 10.93
C VAL A 25 10.05 -6.25 10.62
N VAL A 26 10.89 -5.21 10.58
CA VAL A 26 10.47 -3.85 10.24
C VAL A 26 9.86 -3.82 8.84
N GLY A 27 10.55 -4.39 7.84
CA GLY A 27 10.05 -4.43 6.46
C GLY A 27 8.71 -5.19 6.33
N ALA A 28 8.49 -6.24 7.10
CA ALA A 28 7.20 -6.93 7.13
C ALA A 28 6.08 -6.05 7.74
N ARG A 29 6.38 -5.30 8.80
CA ARG A 29 5.43 -4.37 9.42
C ARG A 29 5.12 -3.18 8.51
N ASP A 30 6.11 -2.65 7.81
CA ASP A 30 5.89 -1.55 6.86
C ASP A 30 4.95 -1.96 5.74
N ARG A 31 5.13 -3.15 5.17
CA ARG A 31 4.20 -3.68 4.15
C ARG A 31 2.77 -3.82 4.69
N GLU A 32 2.62 -4.26 5.93
CA GLU A 32 1.31 -4.37 6.58
C GLU A 32 0.66 -3.00 6.75
N LEU A 33 1.43 -1.99 7.17
CA LEU A 33 0.95 -0.62 7.34
C LEU A 33 0.56 0.01 5.99
N LEU A 34 1.38 -0.16 4.97
CA LEU A 34 1.08 0.32 3.61
C LEU A 34 -0.19 -0.34 3.05
N ALA A 35 -0.33 -1.66 3.21
CA ALA A 35 -1.54 -2.36 2.78
C ALA A 35 -2.81 -1.88 3.52
N LYS A 36 -2.69 -1.56 4.81
CA LYS A 36 -3.78 -0.96 5.60
C LYS A 36 -4.12 0.44 5.11
N ASP A 37 -3.11 1.25 4.81
CA ASP A 37 -3.28 2.60 4.27
C ASP A 37 -3.95 2.57 2.88
N ASP A 38 -3.47 1.72 1.96
CA ASP A 38 -4.06 1.50 0.64
C ASP A 38 -5.54 1.09 0.75
N LYS A 39 -5.87 0.17 1.67
CA LYS A 39 -7.26 -0.22 1.93
C LYS A 39 -8.09 0.94 2.47
N GLY A 40 -7.52 1.74 3.38
CA GLY A 40 -8.15 2.95 3.89
C GLY A 40 -8.44 3.96 2.77
N ARG A 41 -7.45 4.22 1.91
CA ARG A 41 -7.57 5.10 0.74
C ARG A 41 -8.66 4.60 -0.21
N ALA A 42 -8.62 3.32 -0.60
CA ALA A 42 -9.64 2.73 -1.47
C ALA A 42 -11.04 2.83 -0.85
N THR A 43 -11.19 2.65 0.46
CA THR A 43 -12.48 2.80 1.16
C THR A 43 -12.99 4.24 1.10
N MET A 44 -12.10 5.22 1.20
CA MET A 44 -12.46 6.65 1.08
C MET A 44 -12.86 7.00 -0.35
N LEU A 45 -12.09 6.55 -1.35
CA LEU A 45 -12.39 6.76 -2.76
C LEU A 45 -13.70 6.09 -3.17
N ALA A 46 -13.99 4.87 -2.68
CA ALA A 46 -15.24 4.17 -2.99
C ALA A 46 -16.50 4.96 -2.61
N ARG A 47 -16.42 5.89 -1.64
CA ARG A 47 -17.54 6.76 -1.26
C ARG A 47 -17.96 7.71 -2.38
N SER A 48 -17.06 8.10 -3.29
CA SER A 48 -17.41 8.96 -4.43
C SER A 48 -18.25 8.23 -5.49
N CYS A 49 -18.21 6.89 -5.53
CA CYS A 49 -18.96 6.09 -6.50
C CYS A 49 -20.47 6.01 -6.23
N GLY A 50 -20.95 6.52 -5.08
CA GLY A 50 -22.34 6.45 -4.69
C GLY A 50 -22.86 5.03 -4.40
N LYS A 51 -24.17 4.87 -4.26
CA LYS A 51 -24.80 3.63 -3.75
C LYS A 51 -24.67 2.41 -4.67
N HIS A 52 -24.67 2.64 -5.98
CA HIS A 52 -24.71 1.57 -6.99
C HIS A 52 -23.39 1.41 -7.76
N GLY A 53 -22.40 2.25 -7.45
CA GLY A 53 -21.08 2.20 -8.08
C GLY A 53 -20.14 1.31 -7.29
N ARG A 54 -19.20 0.68 -8.00
CA ARG A 54 -18.08 -0.05 -7.41
C ARG A 54 -16.78 0.64 -7.81
N LEU A 55 -15.85 0.73 -6.86
CA LEU A 55 -14.49 1.19 -7.15
C LEU A 55 -13.72 0.06 -7.83
N LEU A 56 -13.11 0.33 -8.97
CA LEU A 56 -12.22 -0.58 -9.69
C LEU A 56 -10.85 0.07 -9.85
N LEU A 57 -9.80 -0.74 -9.82
CA LEU A 57 -8.46 -0.31 -10.23
C LEU A 57 -8.33 -0.51 -11.74
N ASP A 58 -8.06 0.56 -12.48
CA ASP A 58 -7.61 0.48 -13.86
C ASP A 58 -6.14 0.05 -13.86
N PRO A 59 -5.80 -1.15 -14.37
CA PRO A 59 -4.42 -1.64 -14.36
C PRO A 59 -3.53 -0.98 -15.43
N VAL A 60 -4.12 -0.32 -16.44
CA VAL A 60 -3.38 0.36 -17.51
C VAL A 60 -2.91 1.72 -17.02
N GLN A 61 -3.81 2.49 -16.40
CA GLN A 61 -3.50 3.82 -15.87
C GLN A 61 -2.98 3.77 -14.43
N ASN A 62 -3.16 2.64 -13.73
CA ASN A 62 -2.87 2.47 -12.31
C ASN A 62 -3.64 3.46 -11.42
N GLU A 63 -4.88 3.75 -11.79
CA GLU A 63 -5.78 4.69 -11.12
C GLU A 63 -7.11 4.04 -10.75
N TYR A 64 -7.80 4.58 -9.74
CA TYR A 64 -9.13 4.09 -9.40
C TYR A 64 -10.21 4.77 -10.23
N VAL A 65 -11.18 3.99 -10.69
CA VAL A 65 -12.37 4.48 -11.40
C VAL A 65 -13.62 3.94 -10.73
N CYS A 66 -14.71 4.69 -10.83
CA CYS A 66 -16.02 4.16 -10.45
C CYS A 66 -16.64 3.45 -11.65
N ALA A 67 -17.24 2.29 -11.41
CA ALA A 67 -17.96 1.53 -12.41
C ALA A 67 -19.40 1.26 -11.96
N TRP A 68 -20.34 1.44 -12.88
CA TRP A 68 -21.75 1.10 -12.69
C TRP A 68 -22.15 0.08 -13.76
N THR A 69 -22.82 -0.98 -13.34
CA THR A 69 -23.34 -2.00 -14.27
C THR A 69 -24.85 -1.88 -14.35
N ASN A 70 -25.35 -1.66 -15.55
CA ASN A 70 -26.76 -1.65 -15.86
C ASN A 70 -27.34 -3.07 -15.80
N PRO A 71 -28.67 -3.23 -15.62
CA PRO A 71 -29.32 -4.55 -15.60
C PRO A 71 -29.14 -5.38 -16.86
N ASP A 72 -28.88 -4.73 -18.00
CA ASP A 72 -28.58 -5.37 -19.30
C ASP A 72 -27.13 -5.87 -19.42
N GLY A 73 -26.29 -5.60 -18.41
CA GLY A 73 -24.88 -5.98 -18.37
C GLY A 73 -23.91 -4.91 -18.89
N ALA A 74 -24.40 -3.80 -19.46
CA ALA A 74 -23.53 -2.71 -19.88
C ALA A 74 -22.85 -2.06 -18.67
N THR A 75 -21.56 -1.75 -18.77
CA THR A 75 -20.81 -1.09 -17.69
C THR A 75 -20.32 0.27 -18.15
N VAL A 76 -20.57 1.30 -17.34
CA VAL A 76 -20.05 2.65 -17.53
C VAL A 76 -19.01 2.91 -16.46
N THR A 77 -17.86 3.46 -16.86
CA THR A 77 -16.81 3.90 -15.94
C THR A 77 -16.72 5.42 -15.93
N ALA A 78 -16.35 5.99 -14.77
CA ALA A 78 -16.02 7.40 -14.64
C ALA A 78 -14.77 7.57 -13.79
N GLU A 79 -13.94 8.53 -14.19
CA GLU A 79 -12.79 8.98 -13.42
C GLU A 79 -13.25 9.63 -12.11
N ILE A 80 -12.38 9.53 -11.10
CA ILE A 80 -12.58 10.18 -9.81
C ILE A 80 -11.31 10.91 -9.40
N PRO A 81 -11.41 11.95 -8.55
CA PRO A 81 -10.24 12.56 -7.95
C PRO A 81 -9.45 11.53 -7.14
N GLN A 82 -8.22 11.24 -7.55
CA GLN A 82 -7.35 10.26 -6.87
C GLN A 82 -6.81 10.81 -5.54
N HIS A 83 -6.74 12.14 -5.42
CA HIS A 83 -6.15 12.84 -4.28
C HIS A 83 -7.09 13.93 -3.74
N PRO A 84 -8.32 13.57 -3.32
CA PRO A 84 -9.37 14.54 -3.03
C PRO A 84 -8.98 15.56 -1.96
N TYR A 85 -8.11 15.20 -1.02
CA TYR A 85 -7.61 16.12 0.00
C TYR A 85 -6.57 17.12 -0.55
N LEU A 86 -5.65 16.66 -1.42
CA LEU A 86 -4.65 17.53 -2.04
C LEU A 86 -5.29 18.46 -3.06
N ASP A 87 -6.25 17.96 -3.84
CA ASP A 87 -6.98 18.73 -4.83
C ASP A 87 -7.79 19.86 -4.17
N GLN A 88 -8.35 19.62 -2.98
CA GLN A 88 -9.02 20.65 -2.17
C GLN A 88 -8.07 21.71 -1.62
N LEU A 89 -6.84 21.34 -1.29
CA LEU A 89 -5.82 22.29 -0.81
C LEU A 89 -5.30 23.18 -1.95
N ALA A 90 -5.13 22.63 -3.15
CA ALA A 90 -4.66 23.38 -4.32
C ALA A 90 -5.66 24.44 -4.82
N GLN A 91 -6.93 24.31 -4.44
CA GLN A 91 -8.00 25.25 -4.79
C GLN A 91 -8.22 26.37 -3.75
N ARG A 92 -7.47 26.38 -2.64
CA ARG A 92 -7.46 27.46 -1.66
C ARG A 92 -6.33 28.46 -1.92
#